data_AF-L2GSW3-F1
#
_entry.id   AF-L2GSW3-F1
#
_cell.length_a   1.000
_cell.length_b   1.000
_cell.length_c   1.000
_cell.angle_alpha   90.00
_cell.angle_beta   90.00
_cell.angle_gamma   90.00
#
_symmetry.space_group_name_H-M   'P 1'
#
loop_
_entity.id
_entity.type
_entity.pdbx_description
1 polymer ?
#
loop_
_entity_poly.entity_id
_entity_poly.type
_entity_poly.pdbx_seq_one_letter_code
_entity_poly.pdbx_strand_id
1 'polypeptide(L)'
;MVKWSKSEDRILLLAAQKYGLSHLHKISTLLSRSPSACCARYNHLTKKKEWTRSSDLQLIRYAKSMPNQFNSIASLMGTTATHAQERLDWLVKSDVDAFRYDELCEDTRDEKERMSADKELMINVRLGNVRDRKEMRKEFIGASDATKVRLRNKSIIDKIMCKKIRCANIREIIANMPAPKNS
;
A
#
# COMPACT_ATOMS: atom_id res chain seq x y z
N MET A 1 7.13 -10.86 -23.62
CA MET A 1 6.43 -9.66 -23.10
C MET A 1 5.95 -9.95 -21.69
N VAL A 2 6.48 -9.27 -20.67
CA VAL A 2 6.06 -9.50 -19.29
C VAL A 2 4.70 -8.83 -19.06
N LYS A 3 3.67 -9.63 -18.78
CA LYS A 3 2.29 -9.16 -18.57
C LYS A 3 2.15 -8.56 -17.17
N TRP A 4 1.37 -7.49 -17.03
CA TRP A 4 1.01 -6.88 -15.76
C TRP A 4 -0.36 -7.40 -15.32
N SER A 5 -0.48 -7.78 -14.04
CA SER A 5 -1.75 -8.18 -13.42
C SER A 5 -2.47 -6.98 -12.79
N LYS A 6 -3.81 -7.02 -12.76
CA LYS A 6 -4.63 -6.01 -12.04
C LYS A 6 -4.28 -5.92 -10.55
N SER A 7 -3.82 -7.03 -9.95
CA SER A 7 -3.35 -7.05 -8.56
C SER A 7 -2.03 -6.28 -8.39
N GLU A 8 -1.09 -6.46 -9.31
CA GLU A 8 0.19 -5.73 -9.33
C GLU A 8 -0.05 -4.22 -9.52
N ASP A 9 -1.00 -3.84 -10.37
CA ASP A 9 -1.37 -2.43 -10.59
C ASP A 9 -1.92 -1.76 -9.33
N ARG A 10 -2.81 -2.46 -8.60
CA ARG A 10 -3.32 -1.96 -7.31
C ARG A 10 -2.19 -1.79 -6.31
N ILE A 11 -1.34 -2.80 -6.15
CA ILE A 11 -0.19 -2.73 -5.24
C ILE A 11 0.76 -1.58 -5.63
N LEU A 12 0.98 -1.35 -6.93
CA LEU A 12 1.81 -0.26 -7.44
C LEU A 12 1.24 1.12 -7.07
N LEU A 13 -0.05 1.35 -7.29
CA LEU A 13 -0.72 2.61 -6.94
C LEU A 13 -0.68 2.86 -5.42
N LEU A 14 -1.00 1.85 -4.62
CA LEU A 14 -1.01 1.93 -3.16
C LEU A 14 0.41 2.17 -2.60
N ALA A 15 1.42 1.49 -3.15
CA ALA A 15 2.80 1.68 -2.74
C ALA A 15 3.35 3.06 -3.14
N ALA A 16 2.94 3.58 -4.29
CA ALA A 16 3.28 4.94 -4.72
C ALA A 16 2.67 5.99 -3.79
N GLN A 17 1.45 5.78 -3.30
CA GLN A 17 0.83 6.66 -2.30
C GLN A 17 1.57 6.64 -0.95
N LYS A 18 2.09 5.48 -0.52
CA LYS A 18 2.82 5.34 0.75
C LYS A 18 4.25 5.89 0.71
N TYR A 19 5.01 5.51 -0.32
CA TYR A 19 6.44 5.81 -0.39
C TYR A 19 6.76 7.02 -1.28
N GLY A 20 5.82 7.48 -2.10
CA GLY A 20 6.05 8.51 -3.11
C GLY A 20 6.84 8.00 -4.32
N LEU A 21 6.85 8.82 -5.38
CA LEU A 21 7.58 8.54 -6.63
C LEU A 21 9.09 8.69 -6.50
N SER A 22 9.58 9.29 -5.42
CA SER A 22 11.03 9.40 -5.12
C SER A 22 11.64 8.06 -4.71
N HIS A 23 10.84 7.10 -4.26
CA HIS A 23 11.31 5.84 -3.67
C HIS A 23 10.85 4.60 -4.45
N LEU A 24 10.89 4.67 -5.78
CA LEU A 24 10.53 3.56 -6.68
C LEU A 24 11.31 2.26 -6.41
N HIS A 25 12.50 2.34 -5.83
CA HIS A 25 13.27 1.14 -5.44
C HIS A 25 12.52 0.30 -4.39
N LYS A 26 11.85 0.92 -3.40
CA LYS A 26 11.04 0.20 -2.40
C LYS A 26 9.86 -0.51 -3.06
N ILE A 27 9.23 0.18 -4.02
CA ILE A 27 8.08 -0.35 -4.77
C ILE A 27 8.52 -1.49 -5.71
N SER A 28 9.67 -1.33 -6.36
CA SER A 28 10.32 -2.36 -7.18
C SER A 28 10.58 -3.64 -6.39
N THR A 29 11.11 -3.54 -5.16
CA THR A 29 11.31 -4.72 -4.30
C THR A 29 10.00 -5.41 -3.89
N LEU A 30 8.91 -4.65 -3.76
CA LEU A 30 7.60 -5.20 -3.40
C LEU A 30 6.97 -6.01 -4.55
N LEU A 31 7.17 -5.55 -5.79
CA LEU A 31 6.60 -6.13 -7.00
C LEU A 31 7.56 -7.11 -7.72
N SER A 32 8.80 -7.24 -7.25
CA SER A 32 9.86 -8.00 -7.91
C SER A 32 10.07 -7.62 -9.39
N ARG A 33 9.87 -6.34 -9.72
CA ARG A 33 10.06 -5.76 -11.07
C ARG A 33 11.11 -4.67 -11.05
N SER A 34 11.66 -4.30 -12.21
CA SER A 34 12.63 -3.20 -12.28
C SER A 34 11.98 -1.84 -11.93
N PRO A 35 12.69 -0.91 -11.28
CA PRO A 35 12.15 0.41 -10.94
C PRO A 35 11.68 1.21 -12.17
N SER A 36 12.41 1.09 -13.28
CA SER A 36 12.05 1.71 -14.56
C SER A 36 10.71 1.17 -15.11
N ALA A 37 10.49 -0.15 -15.04
CA ALA A 37 9.22 -0.74 -15.45
C ALA A 37 8.06 -0.30 -14.56
N CYS A 38 8.27 -0.19 -13.25
CA CYS A 38 7.26 0.34 -12.32
C CYS A 38 6.92 1.81 -12.61
N CYS A 39 7.91 2.65 -12.91
CA CYS A 39 7.69 4.05 -13.29
C CYS A 39 6.86 4.17 -14.57
N ALA A 40 7.25 3.44 -15.62
CA ALA A 40 6.54 3.41 -16.89
C ALA A 40 5.09 2.91 -16.70
N ARG A 41 4.90 1.87 -15.88
CA ARG A 41 3.56 1.34 -15.57
C ARG A 41 2.72 2.33 -14.78
N TYR A 42 3.28 2.97 -13.75
CA TYR A 42 2.60 3.97 -12.94
C TYR A 42 2.10 5.14 -13.80
N ASN A 43 2.97 5.66 -14.68
CA ASN A 43 2.60 6.72 -15.62
C ASN A 43 1.49 6.30 -16.59
N HIS A 44 1.43 5.02 -16.96
CA HIS A 44 0.33 4.49 -17.78
C HIS A 44 -0.98 4.34 -17.01
N LEU A 45 -0.91 3.97 -15.73
CA LEU A 45 -2.08 3.82 -14.86
C LEU A 45 -2.69 5.18 -14.51
N THR A 46 -1.88 6.19 -14.20
CA THR A 46 -2.36 7.54 -13.90
C THR A 46 -2.94 8.26 -15.13
N LYS A 47 -2.50 7.88 -16.33
CA LYS A 47 -3.10 8.34 -17.59
C LYS A 47 -4.50 7.78 -17.82
N LYS A 48 -4.84 6.62 -17.25
CA LYS A 48 -6.16 5.98 -17.41
C LYS A 48 -7.13 6.38 -16.30
N LYS A 49 -7.30 7.69 -16.08
CA LYS A 49 -8.44 8.15 -15.30
C LYS A 49 -9.70 7.85 -16.12
N GLU A 50 -10.67 7.16 -15.51
CA GLU A 50 -11.96 6.92 -16.15
C GLU A 50 -12.71 8.26 -16.23
N TRP A 51 -13.08 8.66 -17.45
CA TRP A 51 -13.84 9.89 -17.67
C TRP A 51 -15.29 9.67 -17.27
N THR A 52 -15.73 10.38 -16.24
CA THR A 52 -17.14 10.48 -15.89
C THR A 52 -17.77 11.66 -16.62
N ARG A 53 -19.10 11.64 -16.81
CA ARG A 53 -19.82 12.75 -17.45
C ARG A 53 -19.60 14.09 -16.76
N SER A 54 -19.50 14.09 -15.41
CA SER A 54 -19.15 15.28 -14.62
C SER A 54 -17.73 15.77 -14.92
N SER A 55 -16.77 14.85 -15.04
CA SER A 55 -15.39 15.20 -15.43
C SER A 55 -15.32 15.75 -16.86
N ASP A 56 -16.06 15.17 -17.81
CA ASP A 56 -16.14 15.67 -19.18
C ASP A 56 -16.73 17.08 -19.24
N LEU A 57 -17.79 17.34 -18.46
CA LEU A 57 -18.37 18.67 -18.30
C LEU A 57 -17.35 19.71 -17.81
N GLN A 58 -16.59 19.35 -16.77
CA GLN A 58 -15.54 20.23 -16.26
C GLN A 58 -14.46 20.49 -17.31
N LEU A 59 -14.04 19.46 -18.06
CA LEU A 59 -13.06 19.60 -19.15
C LEU A 59 -13.55 20.59 -20.21
N ILE A 60 -14.80 20.47 -20.66
CA ILE A 60 -15.40 21.36 -21.66
C ILE A 60 -15.48 22.80 -21.13
N ARG A 61 -15.91 22.99 -19.88
CA ARG A 61 -15.98 24.31 -19.23
C ARG A 61 -14.60 24.97 -19.17
N TYR A 62 -13.58 24.23 -18.74
CA TYR A 62 -12.21 24.74 -18.68
C TYR A 62 -11.64 25.02 -20.08
N ALA A 63 -11.89 24.15 -21.05
CA ALA A 63 -11.45 24.35 -22.43
C ALA A 63 -12.07 25.60 -23.06
N LYS A 64 -13.33 25.91 -22.74
CA LYS A 64 -14.01 27.14 -23.16
C LYS A 64 -13.40 28.39 -22.50
N SER A 65 -13.03 28.30 -21.21
CA SER A 65 -12.48 29.44 -20.46
C SER A 65 -11.00 29.71 -20.74
N MET A 66 -10.21 28.68 -21.06
CA MET A 66 -8.76 28.76 -21.25
C MET A 66 -8.35 27.97 -22.50
N PRO A 67 -8.47 28.55 -23.71
CA PRO A 67 -8.14 27.86 -24.94
C PRO A 67 -6.65 27.52 -25.00
N ASN A 68 -6.33 26.31 -25.47
CA ASN A 68 -4.95 25.79 -25.65
C ASN A 68 -4.07 25.72 -24.38
N GLN A 69 -4.62 25.88 -23.18
CA GLN A 69 -3.88 25.78 -21.91
C GLN A 69 -4.00 24.41 -21.23
N PHE A 70 -3.80 23.33 -21.99
CA PHE A 70 -4.06 21.97 -21.51
C PHE A 70 -3.17 21.52 -20.35
N ASN A 71 -1.97 22.09 -20.19
CA ASN A 71 -1.13 21.82 -19.01
C ASN A 71 -1.75 22.35 -17.71
N SER A 72 -2.33 23.55 -17.75
CA SER A 72 -3.03 24.16 -16.61
C SER A 72 -4.31 23.39 -16.30
N ILE A 73 -5.09 23.07 -17.32
CA ILE A 73 -6.34 22.30 -17.18
C ILE A 73 -6.06 20.91 -16.60
N ALA A 74 -5.04 20.22 -17.11
CA ALA A 74 -4.66 18.90 -16.61
C ALA A 74 -4.20 18.94 -15.15
N SER A 75 -3.46 19.99 -14.76
CA SER A 75 -3.05 20.20 -13.38
C SER A 75 -4.24 20.38 -12.43
N LEU A 76 -5.28 21.09 -12.86
CA LEU A 76 -6.53 21.26 -12.10
C LEU A 76 -7.34 19.96 -12.00
N MET A 77 -7.38 19.17 -13.08
CA MET A 77 -8.18 17.94 -13.14
C MET A 77 -7.46 16.69 -12.60
N GLY A 78 -6.16 16.80 -12.31
CA GLY A 78 -5.30 15.68 -11.91
C GLY A 78 -5.07 14.66 -13.04
N THR A 79 -5.07 15.11 -14.29
CA THR A 79 -4.82 14.28 -15.48
C THR A 79 -3.52 14.70 -16.18
N THR A 80 -3.19 14.06 -17.30
CA THR A 80 -2.09 14.51 -18.18
C THR A 80 -2.65 15.40 -19.28
N ALA A 81 -1.93 16.44 -19.69
CA ALA A 81 -2.35 17.36 -20.75
C ALA A 81 -2.72 16.65 -22.05
N THR A 82 -1.91 15.68 -22.47
CA THR A 82 -2.17 14.86 -23.66
C THR A 82 -3.49 14.10 -23.56
N HIS A 83 -3.80 13.58 -22.38
CA HIS A 83 -5.03 12.82 -22.15
C HIS A 83 -6.28 13.72 -22.16
N ALA A 84 -6.17 14.92 -21.59
CA ALA A 84 -7.23 15.93 -21.64
C ALA A 84 -7.49 16.40 -23.08
N GLN A 85 -6.44 16.57 -23.88
CA GLN A 85 -6.55 16.91 -25.31
C GLN A 85 -7.23 15.79 -26.11
N GLU A 86 -6.73 14.56 -26.00
CA GLU A 86 -7.29 13.39 -26.69
C GLU A 86 -8.79 13.19 -26.34
N ARG A 87 -9.16 13.41 -25.08
CA ARG A 87 -10.56 13.33 -24.65
C ARG A 87 -11.40 14.45 -25.26
N LEU A 88 -10.92 15.69 -25.24
CA LEU A 88 -11.66 16.82 -25.80
C LEU A 88 -11.86 16.64 -27.31
N ASP A 89 -10.83 16.21 -28.04
CA ASP A 89 -10.91 15.91 -29.47
C ASP A 89 -11.93 14.80 -29.76
N TRP A 90 -11.96 13.77 -28.91
CA TRP A 90 -12.97 12.71 -29.00
C TRP A 90 -14.38 13.25 -28.75
N LEU A 91 -14.56 14.06 -27.70
CA LEU A 91 -15.87 14.67 -27.36
C LEU A 91 -16.40 15.56 -28.48
N VAL A 92 -15.52 16.39 -29.06
CA VAL A 92 -15.86 17.27 -30.20
C VAL A 92 -16.21 16.46 -31.44
N LYS A 93 -15.49 15.36 -31.73
CA LYS A 93 -15.78 14.49 -32.88
C LYS A 93 -17.02 13.62 -32.70
N SER A 94 -17.40 13.33 -31.46
CA SER A 94 -18.51 12.44 -31.15
C SER A 94 -19.89 13.10 -31.20
N ASP A 95 -20.00 14.37 -31.62
CA ASP A 95 -21.26 15.13 -31.74
C ASP A 95 -22.19 14.93 -30.53
N VAL A 96 -21.65 14.98 -29.31
CA VAL A 96 -22.47 14.94 -28.10
C VAL A 96 -23.16 16.30 -28.01
N ASP A 97 -24.42 16.35 -28.44
CA ASP A 97 -25.29 17.53 -28.39
C ASP A 97 -25.11 18.29 -27.07
N ALA A 98 -24.37 19.40 -27.14
CA ALA A 98 -23.99 20.24 -26.01
C ALA A 98 -25.19 20.94 -25.33
N PHE A 99 -26.41 20.69 -25.82
CA PHE A 99 -27.65 21.37 -25.40
C PHE A 99 -28.37 20.72 -24.21
N ARG A 100 -28.08 19.48 -23.82
CA ARG A 100 -28.74 18.80 -22.67
C ARG A 100 -27.83 18.63 -21.46
N TYR A 101 -27.09 19.68 -21.11
CA TYR A 101 -26.11 19.67 -20.03
C TYR A 101 -26.52 20.47 -18.78
N ASP A 102 -27.66 21.15 -18.81
CA ASP A 102 -28.19 21.92 -17.67
C ASP A 102 -28.94 21.05 -16.64
N GLU A 103 -29.27 19.79 -16.97
CA GLU A 103 -30.15 18.94 -16.15
C GLU A 103 -29.43 17.94 -15.21
N LEU A 104 -28.10 17.93 -15.12
CA LEU A 104 -27.36 16.87 -14.39
C LEU A 104 -26.56 17.39 -13.19
N CYS A 105 -27.22 18.12 -12.31
CA CYS A 105 -26.73 18.29 -10.95
C CYS A 105 -27.01 16.99 -10.18
N GLU A 106 -26.17 15.95 -10.37
CA GLU A 106 -26.24 14.72 -9.59
C GLU A 106 -25.38 14.80 -8.32
N ASP A 107 -25.96 14.31 -7.23
CA ASP A 107 -25.49 14.40 -5.85
C ASP A 107 -24.11 13.75 -5.60
N THR A 108 -23.14 14.56 -5.18
CA THR A 108 -21.75 14.17 -4.86
C THR A 108 -21.58 13.35 -3.57
N ARG A 109 -22.65 12.70 -3.08
CA ARG A 109 -22.68 12.03 -1.76
C ARG A 109 -22.12 10.61 -1.81
N ASP A 110 -22.38 9.87 -2.90
CA ASP A 110 -22.05 8.44 -3.00
C ASP A 110 -20.55 8.13 -3.28
N GLU A 111 -19.82 9.05 -3.92
CA GLU A 111 -18.39 8.86 -4.21
C GLU A 111 -17.51 8.98 -2.94
N LYS A 112 -17.93 9.77 -1.94
CA LYS A 112 -17.16 9.95 -0.70
C LYS A 112 -17.15 8.69 0.17
N GLU A 113 -18.24 7.92 0.19
CA GLU A 113 -18.37 6.73 1.03
C GLU A 113 -17.55 5.55 0.48
N ARG A 114 -17.51 5.35 -0.84
CA ARG A 114 -16.64 4.32 -1.46
C ARG A 114 -15.16 4.60 -1.27
N MET A 115 -14.76 5.88 -1.32
CA MET A 115 -13.39 6.31 -1.04
C MET A 115 -12.97 6.16 0.43
N SER A 116 -13.93 6.09 1.36
CA SER A 116 -13.67 5.86 2.79
C SER A 116 -13.34 4.39 3.07
N ALA A 117 -14.09 3.47 2.45
CA ALA A 117 -13.88 2.03 2.63
C ALA A 117 -12.52 1.54 2.07
N ASP A 118 -12.09 2.08 0.92
CA ASP A 118 -10.78 1.74 0.34
C ASP A 118 -9.60 2.32 1.15
N LYS A 119 -9.79 3.46 1.84
CA LYS A 119 -8.80 4.02 2.79
C LYS A 119 -8.66 3.17 4.05
N GLU A 120 -9.75 2.61 4.58
CA GLU A 120 -9.70 1.70 5.73
C GLU A 120 -9.01 0.37 5.38
N LEU A 121 -9.24 -0.14 4.16
CA LEU A 121 -8.58 -1.35 3.67
C LEU A 121 -7.05 -1.16 3.50
N MET A 122 -6.59 0.07 3.18
CA MET A 122 -5.16 0.42 3.12
C MET A 122 -4.43 0.29 4.46
N ILE A 123 -5.13 0.50 5.59
CA ILE A 123 -4.53 0.42 6.93
C ILE A 123 -4.16 -1.03 7.27
N ASN A 124 -4.87 -2.02 6.72
CA ASN A 124 -4.79 -3.38 7.25
C ASN A 124 -3.81 -4.32 6.52
N VAL A 125 -3.36 -3.99 5.30
CA VAL A 125 -2.59 -4.96 4.48
C VAL A 125 -1.06 -4.85 4.66
N ARG A 126 -0.53 -3.82 5.32
CA ARG A 126 0.90 -3.77 5.72
C ARG A 126 1.28 -2.77 6.83
N LEU A 127 0.34 -2.03 7.44
CA LEU A 127 0.65 -1.02 8.48
C LEU A 127 0.70 -1.58 9.92
N GLY A 128 0.43 -2.87 10.13
CA GLY A 128 0.52 -3.49 11.47
C GLY A 128 1.95 -3.58 12.05
N ASN A 129 3.00 -3.27 11.28
CA ASN A 129 4.38 -3.36 11.74
C ASN A 129 5.23 -2.19 11.21
N VAL A 130 4.96 -0.98 11.72
CA VAL A 130 5.86 0.19 11.60
C VAL A 130 6.93 0.18 12.71
N ARG A 131 7.06 -0.94 13.42
CA ARG A 131 7.91 -1.05 14.60
C ARG A 131 9.36 -1.07 14.17
N ASP A 132 10.11 -0.08 14.64
CA ASP A 132 11.54 -0.03 14.35
C ASP A 132 12.24 -1.24 14.98
N ARG A 133 13.29 -1.75 14.32
CA ARG A 133 14.10 -2.85 14.87
C ARG A 133 14.62 -2.53 16.28
N LYS A 134 14.86 -1.25 16.57
CA LYS A 134 15.26 -0.76 17.90
C LYS A 134 14.13 -0.88 18.92
N GLU A 135 12.89 -0.58 18.55
CA GLU A 135 11.72 -0.72 19.42
C GLU A 135 11.41 -2.18 19.72
N MET A 136 11.42 -3.04 18.70
CA MET A 136 11.26 -4.49 18.85
C MET A 136 12.35 -5.08 19.76
N ARG A 137 13.60 -4.62 19.62
CA ARG A 137 14.70 -5.02 20.51
C ARG A 137 14.52 -4.49 21.93
N LYS A 138 14.09 -3.24 22.09
CA LYS A 138 13.84 -2.63 23.40
C LYS A 138 12.74 -3.37 24.16
N GLU A 139 11.69 -3.80 23.47
CA GLU A 139 10.67 -4.66 24.08
C GLU A 139 11.16 -6.05 24.40
N PHE A 140 11.94 -6.69 23.51
CA PHE A 140 12.49 -8.00 23.80
C PHE A 140 13.44 -7.98 25.02
N ILE A 141 14.29 -6.95 25.10
CA ILE A 141 15.18 -6.72 26.24
C ILE A 141 14.36 -6.37 27.48
N GLY A 142 13.38 -5.46 27.37
CA GLY A 142 12.48 -5.10 28.48
C GLY A 142 11.64 -6.27 28.98
N ALA A 143 11.21 -7.19 28.12
CA ALA A 143 10.51 -8.41 28.47
C ALA A 143 11.45 -9.43 29.13
N SER A 144 12.71 -9.52 28.68
CA SER A 144 13.78 -10.31 29.32
C SER A 144 14.14 -9.78 30.72
N ASP A 145 14.18 -8.47 30.88
CA ASP A 145 14.44 -7.82 32.16
C ASP A 145 13.23 -7.94 33.10
N ALA A 146 12.00 -7.80 32.59
CA ALA A 146 10.77 -8.04 33.35
C ALA A 146 10.66 -9.51 33.82
N THR A 147 11.04 -10.47 32.98
CA THR A 147 11.10 -11.89 33.37
C THR A 147 12.23 -12.16 34.38
N LYS A 148 13.40 -11.52 34.25
CA LYS A 148 14.47 -11.58 35.28
C LYS A 148 14.04 -10.95 36.62
N VAL A 149 13.31 -9.83 36.60
CA VAL A 149 12.75 -9.20 37.81
C VAL A 149 11.70 -10.11 38.45
N ARG A 150 10.80 -10.71 37.65
CA ARG A 150 9.81 -11.68 38.12
C ARG A 150 10.44 -12.95 38.72
N LEU A 151 11.57 -13.41 38.17
CA LEU A 151 12.36 -14.52 38.73
C LEU A 151 13.13 -14.13 40.00
N ARG A 152 13.57 -12.88 40.12
CA ARG A 152 14.22 -12.35 41.34
C ARG A 152 13.26 -12.26 42.52
N ASN A 153 12.01 -11.88 42.27
CA ASN A 153 10.99 -11.66 43.31
C ASN A 153 10.23 -12.93 43.71
N LYS A 154 10.50 -14.09 43.07
CA LYS A 154 10.02 -15.38 43.54
C LYS A 154 10.74 -15.78 44.83
N SER A 155 9.98 -16.24 45.82
CA SER A 155 10.50 -16.68 47.12
C SER A 155 11.56 -17.77 46.93
N ILE A 156 12.47 -17.91 47.89
CA ILE A 156 13.57 -18.90 47.82
C ILE A 156 13.03 -20.31 47.54
N ILE A 157 11.83 -20.63 48.02
CA ILE A 157 11.13 -21.90 47.81
C ILE A 157 10.78 -22.12 46.33
N ASP A 158 10.27 -21.10 45.64
CA ASP A 158 9.96 -21.17 44.19
C ASP A 158 11.21 -21.29 43.31
N LYS A 159 12.33 -20.68 43.73
CA LYS A 159 13.64 -20.82 43.04
C LYS A 159 14.21 -22.24 43.20
N ILE A 160 13.99 -22.89 44.34
CA ILE A 160 14.39 -24.28 44.59
C ILE A 160 13.52 -25.24 43.76
N MET A 161 12.20 -25.01 43.70
CA MET A 161 11.27 -25.83 42.91
C MET A 161 11.56 -25.73 41.39
N CYS A 162 11.85 -24.55 40.84
CA CYS A 162 12.24 -24.39 39.43
C CYS A 162 13.62 -24.97 39.06
N LYS A 163 14.53 -25.19 40.03
CA LYS A 163 15.77 -25.95 39.81
C LYS A 163 15.52 -27.46 39.85
N LYS A 164 14.64 -27.94 40.74
CA LYS A 164 14.31 -29.37 40.88
C LYS A 164 13.54 -29.93 39.68
N ILE A 165 12.67 -29.13 39.04
CA ILE A 165 11.88 -29.54 37.86
C ILE A 165 12.73 -29.66 36.57
N ARG A 166 13.88 -28.97 36.47
CA ARG A 166 14.76 -29.07 35.28
C ARG A 166 15.75 -30.23 35.30
N CYS A 167 15.80 -31.00 36.39
CA CYS A 167 16.68 -32.16 36.51
C CYS A 167 15.90 -33.48 36.59
N ALA A 168 14.68 -33.52 36.04
CA ALA A 168 14.06 -34.79 35.70
C ALA A 168 14.71 -35.31 34.41
N ASN A 169 15.70 -36.18 34.61
CA ASN A 169 16.27 -37.16 33.68
C ASN A 169 16.99 -36.67 32.40
N ILE A 170 18.00 -35.82 32.57
CA ILE A 170 19.12 -35.74 31.61
C ILE A 170 19.73 -37.13 31.35
N ARG A 171 19.70 -38.03 32.34
CA ARG A 171 20.14 -39.44 32.18
C ARG A 171 19.29 -40.24 31.19
N GLU A 172 17.96 -40.07 31.13
CA GLU A 172 17.12 -40.75 30.13
C GLU A 172 17.33 -40.18 28.73
N ILE A 173 17.58 -38.87 28.62
CA ILE A 173 17.86 -38.22 27.33
C ILE A 173 19.20 -38.70 26.75
N ILE A 174 20.22 -38.89 27.60
CA ILE A 174 21.51 -39.45 27.17
C ILE A 174 21.40 -40.94 26.82
N ALA A 175 20.59 -41.70 27.58
CA ALA A 175 20.37 -43.13 27.31
C ALA A 175 19.62 -43.39 25.98
N ASN A 176 18.79 -42.45 25.54
CA ASN A 176 17.99 -42.56 24.31
C ASN A 176 18.61 -41.88 23.08
N MET A 177 19.86 -41.42 23.13
CA MET A 177 20.53 -40.87 21.95
C MET A 177 21.02 -42.00 21.02
N PRO A 178 20.67 -41.97 19.71
CA PRO A 178 21.21 -42.93 18.76
C PRO A 178 22.71 -42.69 18.56
N ALA A 179 23.47 -43.79 18.45
CA ALA A 179 24.92 -43.73 18.26
C ALA A 179 25.28 -42.93 16.99
N PRO A 180 26.36 -42.13 17.02
CA PRO A 180 26.81 -41.39 15.85
C PRO A 180 27.17 -42.38 14.73
N LYS A 181 26.55 -42.20 13.57
CA LYS A 181 26.89 -42.94 12.36
C LYS A 181 28.24 -42.44 11.86
N ASN A 182 29.31 -43.06 12.32
CA ASN A 182 30.62 -42.93 11.70
C ASN A 182 30.76 -44.05 10.66
N SER A 183 30.56 -43.70 9.39
CA SER A 183 31.18 -44.30 8.21
C SER A 183 31.11 -43.26 7.09
#